data_AF-A0A3Q0CGQ3-F1
#
_entry.id   AF-A0A3Q0CGQ3-F1
#
_cell.length_a   1.000
_cell.length_b   1.000
_cell.length_c   1.000
_cell.angle_alpha   90.00
_cell.angle_beta   90.00
_cell.angle_gamma   90.00
#
_symmetry.space_group_name_H-M   'P 1'
#
loop_
_entity.id
_entity.type
_entity.pdbx_description
1 polymer ?
#
loop_
_entity_poly.entity_id
_entity_poly.type
_entity_poly.pdbx_seq_one_letter_code
_entity_poly.pdbx_strand_id
1 'polypeptide(L)'
;MLGARRLLGALRLCSSVSCPRPRASAKLRVRDALGVQDASGECVTVQGWVRSVRSQKEVLFLHINDGSSLESLQVVADASFDS
;
A
#
# COMPACT_ATOMS: atom_id res chain seq x y z
N MET A 1 -11.96 -51.21 14.81
CA MET A 1 -12.07 -50.74 13.42
C MET A 1 -12.13 -49.21 13.46
N LEU A 2 -11.02 -48.54 13.14
CA LEU A 2 -10.91 -47.08 13.10
C LEU A 2 -11.71 -46.52 11.91
N GLY A 3 -12.46 -45.45 12.12
CA GLY A 3 -13.13 -44.68 11.07
C GLY A 3 -13.07 -43.19 11.37
N ALA A 4 -11.92 -42.58 11.08
CA ALA A 4 -11.66 -41.15 11.23
C ALA A 4 -12.17 -40.35 10.01
N ARG A 5 -12.41 -39.04 10.26
CA ARG A 5 -12.16 -37.85 9.40
C ARG A 5 -13.42 -36.99 9.20
N ARG A 6 -13.55 -35.88 9.94
CA ARG A 6 -12.91 -34.55 9.77
C ARG A 6 -13.70 -33.65 8.81
N LEU A 7 -14.39 -32.67 9.42
CA LEU A 7 -15.03 -31.52 8.79
C LEU A 7 -14.03 -30.80 7.86
N LEU A 8 -14.36 -30.69 6.57
CA LEU A 8 -13.65 -29.77 5.68
C LEU A 8 -14.19 -28.35 5.88
N GLY A 9 -13.38 -27.51 6.52
CA GLY A 9 -13.57 -26.07 6.54
C GLY A 9 -13.38 -25.47 5.15
N ALA A 10 -14.37 -24.69 4.71
CA ALA A 10 -14.24 -23.83 3.53
C ALA A 10 -13.43 -22.58 3.92
N LEU A 11 -12.11 -22.67 3.82
CA LEU A 11 -11.24 -21.50 3.86
C LEU A 11 -11.44 -20.71 2.57
N ARG A 12 -12.13 -19.57 2.67
CA ARG A 12 -12.18 -18.55 1.62
C ARG A 12 -10.75 -18.08 1.39
N LEU A 13 -10.22 -18.36 0.21
CA LEU A 13 -8.93 -17.84 -0.23
C LEU A 13 -9.12 -16.34 -0.48
N CYS A 14 -8.56 -15.50 0.39
CA CYS A 14 -8.43 -14.08 0.13
C CYS A 14 -7.59 -13.91 -1.15
N SER A 15 -8.16 -13.23 -2.13
CA SER A 15 -7.50 -12.88 -3.39
C SER A 15 -6.29 -12.01 -3.08
N SER A 16 -5.11 -12.62 -3.03
CA SER A 16 -3.85 -11.87 -3.00
C SER A 16 -3.72 -11.19 -4.36
N VAL A 17 -4.03 -9.90 -4.39
CA VAL A 17 -3.77 -9.04 -5.55
C VAL A 17 -2.28 -9.13 -5.83
N SER A 18 -1.93 -9.96 -6.81
CA SER A 18 -0.56 -10.22 -7.16
C SER A 18 -0.13 -9.04 -8.01
N CYS A 19 0.50 -8.04 -7.37
CA CYS A 19 1.09 -6.93 -8.08
C CYS A 19 2.24 -7.47 -8.96
N PRO A 20 2.23 -7.26 -10.29
CA PRO A 20 3.35 -7.64 -11.14
C PRO A 20 4.62 -6.97 -10.63
N ARG A 21 5.71 -7.74 -10.46
CA ARG A 21 7.01 -7.21 -10.01
C ARG A 21 7.42 -6.05 -10.93
N PRO A 22 7.68 -4.83 -10.42
CA PRO A 22 8.06 -3.72 -11.27
C PRO A 22 9.43 -3.99 -11.88
N ARG A 23 9.51 -4.14 -13.21
CA ARG A 23 10.75 -3.94 -13.98
C ARG A 23 11.26 -2.55 -13.63
N ALA A 24 12.42 -2.44 -12.97
CA ALA A 24 13.11 -1.20 -12.57
C ALA A 24 12.28 0.07 -12.84
N SER A 25 11.21 0.24 -12.08
CA SER A 25 10.20 1.24 -12.39
C SER A 25 10.82 2.60 -12.17
N ALA A 26 10.69 3.50 -13.13
CA ALA A 26 11.05 4.89 -12.92
C ALA A 26 10.33 5.37 -11.64
N LYS A 27 11.10 5.97 -10.72
CA LYS A 27 10.54 6.53 -9.50
C LYS A 27 9.64 7.70 -9.89
N LEU A 28 8.39 7.66 -9.45
CA LEU A 28 7.45 8.74 -9.68
C LEU A 28 7.72 9.85 -8.65
N ARG A 29 7.80 11.10 -9.12
CA ARG A 29 7.91 12.25 -8.22
C ARG A 29 6.56 12.57 -7.59
N VAL A 30 6.57 13.12 -6.38
CA VAL A 30 5.33 13.50 -5.67
C VAL A 30 4.49 14.46 -6.49
N ARG A 31 5.11 15.50 -7.10
CA ARG A 31 4.40 16.45 -7.97
C ARG A 31 3.65 15.77 -9.10
N ASP A 32 4.30 14.81 -9.75
CA ASP A 32 3.74 14.16 -10.92
C ASP A 32 2.60 13.21 -10.50
N ALA A 33 2.73 12.54 -9.34
CA ALA A 33 1.68 11.72 -8.74
C ALA A 33 0.41 12.53 -8.38
N LEU A 34 0.59 13.76 -7.87
CA LEU A 34 -0.53 14.66 -7.53
C LEU A 34 -1.31 15.14 -8.77
N GLY A 35 -0.68 15.10 -9.96
CA GLY A 35 -1.31 15.52 -11.21
C GLY A 35 -2.11 14.44 -11.94
N VAL A 36 -2.10 13.19 -11.46
CA VAL A 36 -2.81 12.09 -12.12
C VAL A 36 -4.29 12.10 -11.73
N GLN A 37 -5.17 12.16 -12.72
CA GLN A 37 -6.63 12.17 -12.49
C GLN A 37 -7.18 10.75 -12.23
N ASP A 38 -6.66 9.74 -12.93
CA ASP A 38 -7.10 8.34 -12.80
C ASP A 38 -5.88 7.39 -12.74
N ALA A 39 -5.48 6.99 -11.53
CA ALA A 39 -4.36 6.07 -11.28
C ALA A 39 -4.80 4.75 -10.62
N SER A 40 -6.10 4.46 -10.60
CA SER A 40 -6.64 3.34 -9.82
C SER A 40 -6.07 1.99 -10.30
N GLY A 41 -5.52 1.21 -9.37
CA GLY A 41 -4.96 -0.12 -9.66
C GLY A 41 -3.51 -0.11 -10.17
N GLU A 42 -2.89 1.05 -10.39
CA GLU A 42 -1.48 1.13 -10.77
C GLU A 42 -0.55 1.01 -9.54
N CYS A 43 0.52 0.24 -9.68
CA CYS A 43 1.56 0.12 -8.67
C CYS A 43 2.71 1.09 -8.99
N VAL A 44 2.83 2.17 -8.21
CA VAL A 44 3.90 3.16 -8.37
C VAL A 44 4.89 3.11 -7.20
N THR A 45 6.12 3.53 -7.46
CA THR A 45 7.15 3.71 -6.42
C THR A 45 7.51 5.17 -6.30
N VAL A 46 7.37 5.73 -5.10
CA VAL A 46 7.74 7.11 -4.75
C VAL A 46 8.81 7.07 -3.66
N GLN A 47 9.72 8.03 -3.65
CA GLN A 47 10.73 8.18 -2.60
C GLN A 47 10.74 9.62 -2.10
N GLY A 48 10.72 9.81 -0.79
CA GLY A 48 10.78 11.13 -0.16
C GLY A 48 10.91 11.03 1.35
N TRP A 49 10.77 12.16 2.02
CA TRP A 49 10.78 12.27 3.47
C TRP A 49 9.36 12.34 4.03
N VAL A 50 9.13 11.64 5.14
CA VAL A 50 7.88 11.73 5.87
C VAL A 50 7.84 13.06 6.62
N ARG A 51 6.81 13.87 6.34
CA ARG A 51 6.60 15.18 6.96
C ARG A 51 5.72 15.08 8.21
N SER A 52 4.75 14.17 8.19
CA SER A 52 3.87 13.91 9.33
C SER A 52 3.34 12.48 9.28
N VAL A 53 2.99 11.98 10.47
CA VAL A 53 2.41 10.67 10.71
C VAL A 53 1.16 10.88 11.56
N ARG A 54 0.02 10.33 11.14
CA ARG A 54 -1.22 10.29 11.92
C ARG A 54 -1.66 8.85 12.05
N SER A 55 -1.50 8.29 13.25
CA SER A 55 -1.89 6.92 13.56
C SER A 55 -3.34 6.86 14.03
N GLN A 56 -4.07 5.86 13.55
CA GLN A 56 -5.37 5.41 14.06
C GLN A 56 -5.29 3.91 14.33
N LYS A 57 -6.34 3.35 14.93
CA LYS A 57 -6.34 1.95 15.40
C LYS A 57 -5.91 0.93 14.34
N GLU A 58 -6.46 1.03 13.13
CA GLU A 58 -6.24 0.06 12.05
C GLU A 58 -5.54 0.69 10.83
N VAL A 59 -5.35 2.01 10.83
CA VAL A 59 -4.90 2.76 9.65
C VAL A 59 -3.87 3.80 10.04
N LEU A 60 -2.82 3.91 9.22
CA LEU A 60 -1.76 4.89 9.33
C LEU A 60 -1.81 5.85 8.15
N PHE A 61 -1.82 7.16 8.42
CA PHE A 61 -1.74 8.20 7.39
C PHE A 61 -0.35 8.85 7.44
N LEU A 62 0.38 8.72 6.33
CA LEU A 62 1.71 9.28 6.15
C LEU A 62 1.64 10.40 5.12
N HIS A 63 2.29 11.52 5.37
CA HIS A 63 2.46 12.58 4.36
C HIS A 63 3.91 12.57 3.87
N ILE A 64 4.14 12.25 2.60
CA ILE A 64 5.47 12.14 1.99
C ILE A 64 5.74 13.34 1.09
N ASN A 65 6.92 13.93 1.19
CA ASN A 65 7.38 15.01 0.32
C ASN A 65 8.81 14.74 -0.15
N ASP A 66 9.07 14.96 -1.44
CA ASP A 66 10.37 14.76 -2.10
C ASP A 66 11.02 16.08 -2.56
N GLY A 67 10.43 17.24 -2.19
CA GLY A 67 10.83 18.57 -2.62
C GLY A 67 10.37 18.99 -4.03
N SER A 68 9.68 18.12 -4.77
CA SER A 68 9.19 18.44 -6.12
C SER A 68 7.90 19.27 -6.14
N SER A 69 7.16 19.28 -5.04
CA SER A 69 5.94 20.07 -4.82
C SER A 69 5.94 20.66 -3.40
N LEU A 70 5.19 21.75 -3.23
CA LEU A 70 4.87 22.29 -1.90
C LEU A 70 3.88 21.37 -1.15
N GLU A 71 3.04 20.68 -1.89
CA GLU A 71 2.08 19.71 -1.35
C GLU A 71 2.77 18.36 -1.05
N SER A 72 2.18 17.59 -0.13
CA SER A 72 2.68 16.25 0.22
C SER A 72 1.71 15.18 -0.26
N LEU A 73 2.25 14.04 -0.71
CA LEU A 73 1.46 12.87 -1.07
C LEU A 73 0.97 12.16 0.20
N GLN A 74 -0.34 11.97 0.32
CA GLN A 74 -0.90 11.17 1.41
C GLN A 74 -0.82 9.68 1.07
N VAL A 75 -0.12 8.91 1.90
CA VAL A 75 -0.07 7.46 1.84
C VAL A 75 -0.89 6.90 3.00
N VAL A 76 -1.77 5.95 2.69
CA VAL A 76 -2.57 5.21 3.67
C VAL A 76 -1.98 3.81 3.76
N ALA A 77 -1.61 3.41 4.98
CA ALA A 77 -1.03 2.11 5.26
C ALA A 77 -1.78 1.45 6.43
N ASP A 78 -1.53 0.16 6.63
CA ASP A 78 -1.99 -0.55 7.83
C ASP A 78 -1.27 -0.01 9.07
N ALA A 79 -1.95 0.00 10.22
CA ALA A 79 -1.35 0.42 11.49
C ALA A 79 -0.16 -0.46 11.92
N SER A 80 -0.05 -1.70 11.44
CA SER A 80 1.07 -2.60 11.72
C SER A 80 2.38 -2.19 11.04
N PHE A 81 2.39 -1.11 10.25
CA PHE A 81 3.59 -0.67 9.53
C PHE A 81 4.65 -0.04 10.45
N ASP A 82 4.26 0.41 11.65
CA ASP A 82 5.12 1.10 12.63
C ASP A 82 5.66 0.18 13.75
N SER A 83 5.35 -1.13 13.71
CA SER A 83 5.68 -2.11 14.76
C SER A 83 6.90 -2.97 14.47
#